data_AF-A0A9E5ID93-F1
#
_entry.id   AF-A0A9E5ID93-F1
#
_cell.length_a   1.000
_cell.length_b   1.000
_cell.length_c   1.000
_cell.angle_alpha   90.00
_cell.angle_beta   90.00
_cell.angle_gamma   90.00
#
_symmetry.space_group_name_H-M   'P 1'
#
loop_
_entity.id
_entity.type
_entity.pdbx_description
1 polymer ?
#
loop_
_entity_poly.entity_id
_entity_poly.type
_entity_poly.pdbx_seq_one_letter_code
_entity_poly.pdbx_strand_id
1 'polypeptide(L)'
;NPEEGELRPQLLDRFGLAVDVSTPTDLKLRIEIVKRRDAFERSPQSFVDAWQKEDEKIRRRIVAARKRLPQVEVPDEALTRAAQLCMNLGTDGLRGELALVRAARALAAFEGDLEVGDVHLRRMAAPALRHRLRRNPLDESGSGTRVHRAVDEVFTQTV
;
A
#
# COMPACT_ATOMS: atom_id res chain seq x y z
N ASN A 1 -1.60 -17.41 8.18
CA ASN A 1 -1.71 -18.60 7.33
C ASN A 1 -3.19 -18.79 7.04
N PRO A 2 -3.66 -18.83 5.77
CA PRO A 2 -5.09 -19.01 5.47
C PRO A 2 -5.68 -20.27 6.11
N GLU A 3 -4.88 -21.33 6.24
CA GLU A 3 -5.28 -22.61 6.82
C GLU A 3 -5.50 -22.56 8.34
N GLU A 4 -5.04 -21.51 9.03
CA GLU A 4 -5.17 -21.34 10.48
C GLU A 4 -6.38 -20.49 10.89
N GLY A 5 -7.22 -20.12 9.91
CA GLY A 5 -8.37 -19.26 10.11
C GLY A 5 -8.06 -17.76 10.04
N GLU A 6 -9.12 -16.96 10.02
CA GLU A 6 -9.03 -15.50 9.92
C GLU A 6 -8.61 -14.87 11.25
N LEU A 7 -7.76 -13.84 11.20
CA LEU A 7 -7.45 -13.04 12.38
C LEU A 7 -8.71 -12.35 12.90
N ARG A 8 -8.85 -12.30 14.23
CA ARG A 8 -9.95 -11.57 14.87
C ARG A 8 -9.94 -10.10 14.41
N PRO A 9 -11.10 -9.50 14.08
CA PRO A 9 -11.17 -8.12 13.58
C PRO A 9 -10.47 -7.09 14.49
N GLN A 10 -10.52 -7.28 15.81
CA GLN A 10 -9.88 -6.38 16.78
C GLN A 10 -8.34 -6.38 16.70
N LEU A 11 -7.75 -7.48 16.22
CA LEU A 11 -6.31 -7.58 15.98
C LEU A 11 -5.96 -7.04 14.59
N LEU A 12 -6.78 -7.38 13.60
CA LEU A 12 -6.57 -6.94 12.22
C LEU A 12 -6.58 -5.41 12.12
N ASP A 13 -7.50 -4.74 12.81
CA ASP A 13 -7.62 -3.29 12.86
C ASP A 13 -6.38 -2.57 13.44
N ARG A 14 -5.53 -3.28 14.21
CA ARG A 14 -4.29 -2.73 14.76
C ARG A 14 -3.14 -2.72 13.76
N PHE A 15 -3.24 -3.43 12.64
CA PHE A 15 -2.25 -3.34 11.58
C PHE A 15 -2.43 -2.05 10.78
N GLY A 16 -1.35 -1.31 10.57
CA GLY A 16 -1.38 -0.07 9.80
C GLY A 16 -1.71 -0.32 8.33
N LEU A 17 -1.06 -1.32 7.73
CA LEU A 17 -1.21 -1.69 6.33
C LEU A 17 -1.36 -3.21 6.20
N ALA A 18 -2.09 -3.64 5.19
CA ALA A 18 -2.14 -5.03 4.74
C ALA A 18 -1.84 -5.11 3.24
N VAL A 19 -1.09 -6.11 2.80
CA VAL A 19 -0.79 -6.37 1.38
C VAL A 19 -1.03 -7.85 1.04
N ASP A 20 -1.58 -8.11 -0.15
CA ASP A 20 -1.79 -9.46 -0.65
C ASP A 20 -0.63 -9.79 -1.56
N VAL A 21 -0.03 -10.95 -1.31
CA VAL A 21 1.05 -11.48 -2.14
C VAL A 21 0.48 -12.66 -2.89
N SER A 22 0.39 -12.53 -4.21
CA SER A 22 -0.03 -13.61 -5.10
C SER A 22 1.16 -14.13 -5.89
N THR A 23 1.14 -15.43 -6.20
CA THR A 23 2.15 -16.03 -7.06
C THR A 23 1.92 -15.57 -8.51
N PRO A 24 2.95 -15.07 -9.21
CA PRO A 24 2.80 -14.67 -10.61
C PRO A 24 2.29 -15.80 -11.50
N THR A 25 1.35 -15.47 -12.38
CA THR A 25 0.79 -16.40 -13.38
C THR A 25 1.51 -16.31 -14.73
N ASP A 26 2.19 -15.20 -15.02
CA ASP A 26 2.98 -15.03 -16.24
C ASP A 26 4.18 -15.98 -16.27
N LEU A 27 4.26 -16.79 -17.34
CA LEU A 27 5.28 -17.82 -17.49
C LEU A 27 6.70 -17.22 -17.50
N LYS A 28 6.90 -16.09 -18.19
CA LYS A 28 8.22 -15.46 -18.31
C LYS A 28 8.71 -15.00 -16.93
N LEU A 29 7.85 -14.36 -16.15
CA LEU A 29 8.16 -13.90 -14.80
C LEU A 29 8.43 -15.08 -13.85
N ARG A 30 7.68 -16.18 -13.95
CA ARG A 30 7.93 -17.40 -13.16
C ARG A 30 9.30 -17.99 -13.47
N ILE A 31 9.67 -18.12 -14.75
CA ILE A 31 10.98 -18.62 -15.16
C ILE A 31 12.09 -17.69 -14.65
N GLU A 32 11.90 -16.38 -14.75
CA GLU A 32 12.88 -15.40 -14.28
C GLU A 32 13.12 -15.48 -12.77
N ILE A 33 12.06 -15.66 -11.97
CA ILE A 33 12.19 -15.84 -10.52
C ILE A 33 13.04 -17.07 -10.19
N VAL A 34 12.77 -18.21 -10.86
CA VAL A 34 13.55 -19.44 -10.65
C VAL A 34 15.01 -19.24 -11.05
N LYS A 35 15.28 -18.62 -12.21
CA LYS A 35 16.64 -18.32 -12.66
C LYS A 35 17.40 -17.43 -11.68
N ARG A 36 16.77 -16.38 -11.15
CA ARG A 36 17.40 -15.50 -10.16
C ARG A 36 17.70 -16.22 -8.86
N ARG A 37 16.78 -17.06 -8.40
CA ARG A 37 16.96 -17.84 -7.17
C ARG A 37 18.12 -18.82 -7.29
N ASP A 38 18.17 -19.55 -8.39
CA ASP A 38 19.25 -20.50 -8.67
C ASP A 38 20.60 -19.79 -8.90
N ALA A 39 20.63 -18.64 -9.58
CA ALA A 39 21.84 -17.82 -9.69
C ALA A 39 22.39 -17.38 -8.32
N PHE A 40 21.51 -16.99 -7.40
CA PHE A 40 21.90 -16.68 -6.02
C PHE A 40 22.43 -17.90 -5.27
N GLU A 41 21.82 -19.09 -5.43
CA GLU A 41 22.27 -20.31 -4.77
C GLU A 41 23.65 -20.77 -5.24
N ARG A 42 23.96 -20.62 -6.54
CA ARG A 42 25.27 -20.98 -7.09
C ARG A 42 26.37 -20.00 -6.71
N SER A 43 26.06 -18.69 -6.65
CA SER A 43 27.06 -17.66 -6.32
C SER A 43 26.40 -16.47 -5.62
N PRO A 44 26.21 -16.54 -4.29
CA PRO A 44 25.54 -15.49 -3.54
C PRO A 44 26.22 -14.12 -3.68
N GLN A 45 27.56 -14.08 -3.59
CA GLN A 45 28.31 -12.83 -3.65
C GLN A 45 28.18 -12.14 -5.01
N SER A 46 28.35 -12.90 -6.11
CA SER A 46 28.22 -12.35 -7.46
C SER A 46 26.81 -11.82 -7.73
N PHE A 47 25.78 -12.48 -7.21
CA PHE A 47 24.40 -12.00 -7.31
C PHE A 47 24.22 -10.69 -6.53
N VAL A 48 24.70 -10.61 -5.28
CA VAL A 48 24.63 -9.39 -4.48
C VAL A 48 25.34 -8.23 -5.18
N ASP A 49 26.56 -8.46 -5.69
CA ASP A 49 27.35 -7.43 -6.38
C ASP A 49 26.63 -6.91 -7.63
N ALA A 50 25.95 -7.80 -8.37
CA ALA A 50 25.17 -7.44 -9.55
C ALA A 50 23.97 -6.50 -9.23
N TRP A 51 23.35 -6.65 -8.06
CA TRP A 51 22.16 -5.88 -7.66
C TRP A 51 22.47 -4.71 -6.71
N GLN A 52 23.70 -4.62 -6.19
CA GLN A 52 24.11 -3.62 -5.19
C GLN A 52 23.75 -2.18 -5.61
N LYS A 53 23.92 -1.83 -6.89
CA LYS A 53 23.61 -0.48 -7.39
C LYS A 53 22.13 -0.14 -7.29
N GLU A 54 21.24 -1.11 -7.55
CA GLU A 54 19.78 -0.90 -7.47
C GLU A 54 19.32 -0.81 -6.00
N ASP A 55 19.86 -1.66 -5.12
CA ASP A 55 19.61 -1.58 -3.68
C ASP A 55 20.05 -0.24 -3.10
N GLU A 56 21.23 0.26 -3.49
CA GLU A 56 21.72 1.55 -3.02
C GLU A 56 20.88 2.72 -3.56
N LYS A 57 20.29 2.63 -4.77
CA LYS A 57 19.30 3.61 -5.24
C LYS A 57 18.07 3.64 -4.34
N ILE A 58 17.51 2.46 -4.00
CA ILE A 58 16.34 2.35 -3.11
C ILE A 58 16.68 2.90 -1.72
N ARG A 59 17.85 2.53 -1.16
CA ARG A 59 18.34 3.02 0.12
C ARG A 59 18.43 4.54 0.15
N ARG A 60 19.06 5.17 -0.85
CA ARG A 60 19.16 6.63 -0.95
C ARG A 60 17.79 7.30 -0.97
N ARG A 61 16.84 6.75 -1.73
CA ARG A 61 15.45 7.24 -1.77
C ARG A 61 14.78 7.16 -0.40
N ILE A 62 14.90 6.04 0.32
CA ILE A 62 14.32 5.87 1.67
C ILE A 62 14.93 6.87 2.65
N VAL A 63 16.26 7.04 2.64
CA VAL A 63 16.94 7.98 3.55
C VAL A 63 16.52 9.43 3.26
N ALA A 64 16.43 9.81 2.00
CA ALA A 64 15.93 11.13 1.59
C ALA A 64 14.48 11.33 2.03
N ALA A 65 13.61 10.33 1.82
CA ALA A 65 12.21 10.36 2.22
C ALA A 65 12.04 10.60 3.72
N ARG A 66 12.81 9.88 4.55
CA ARG A 66 12.78 10.07 6.02
C ARG A 66 13.14 11.50 6.44
N LYS A 67 14.07 12.15 5.73
CA LYS A 67 14.44 13.56 5.98
C LYS A 67 13.36 14.53 5.54
N ARG A 68 12.68 14.25 4.41
CA ARG A 68 11.60 15.08 3.87
C ARG A 68 10.28 14.94 4.63
N LEU A 69 10.01 13.77 5.21
CA LEU A 69 8.72 13.42 5.81
C LEU A 69 8.12 14.51 6.75
N PRO A 70 8.89 15.19 7.63
CA PRO A 70 8.34 16.23 8.49
C PRO A 70 7.91 17.51 7.75
N GLN A 71 8.39 17.71 6.53
CA GLN A 71 8.14 18.88 5.68
C GLN A 71 7.03 18.62 4.66
N VAL A 72 6.50 17.39 4.57
CA VAL A 72 5.42 17.08 3.64
C VAL A 72 4.10 17.52 4.24
N GLU A 73 3.47 18.48 3.58
CA GLU A 73 2.17 19.02 3.97
C GLU A 73 1.05 18.05 3.61
N VAL A 74 -0.01 18.09 4.42
CA VAL A 74 -1.26 17.38 4.13
C VAL A 74 -2.36 18.42 4.08
N PRO A 75 -2.73 18.90 2.88
CA PRO A 75 -3.74 19.93 2.75
C PRO A 75 -5.11 19.42 3.20
N ASP A 76 -5.99 20.34 3.59
CA ASP A 76 -7.34 20.02 4.06
C ASP A 76 -8.12 19.21 3.01
N GLU A 77 -7.92 19.48 1.72
CA GLU A 77 -8.52 18.72 0.62
C GLU A 77 -8.16 17.23 0.68
N ALA A 78 -6.90 16.91 0.98
CA ALA A 78 -6.45 15.51 1.13
C ALA A 78 -7.07 14.85 2.37
N LEU A 79 -7.22 15.61 3.47
CA LEU A 79 -7.91 15.15 4.67
C LEU A 79 -9.40 14.88 4.39
N THR A 80 -10.07 15.78 3.66
CA THR A 80 -11.47 15.64 3.24
C THR A 80 -11.66 14.40 2.37
N ARG A 81 -10.81 14.19 1.37
CA ARG A 81 -10.87 13.00 0.50
C ARG A 81 -10.63 11.70 1.29
N ALA A 82 -9.66 11.69 2.21
CA ALA A 82 -9.40 10.54 3.06
C ALA A 82 -10.59 10.20 3.96
N ALA A 83 -11.21 11.20 4.57
CA ALA A 83 -12.41 11.04 5.40
C ALA A 83 -13.61 10.54 4.57
N GLN A 84 -13.88 11.16 3.42
CA GLN A 84 -14.96 10.74 2.52
C GLN A 84 -14.80 9.27 2.08
N LEU A 85 -13.58 8.85 1.76
CA LEU A 85 -13.30 7.47 1.40
C LEU A 85 -13.59 6.50 2.56
N CYS A 86 -13.13 6.83 3.77
CA CYS A 86 -13.36 6.01 4.96
C CYS A 86 -14.86 5.92 5.31
N MET A 87 -15.60 7.03 5.17
CA MET A 87 -17.05 7.07 5.35
C MET A 87 -17.78 6.20 4.31
N ASN A 88 -17.43 6.32 3.02
CA ASN A 88 -18.04 5.50 1.96
C ASN A 88 -17.79 4.00 2.15
N LEU A 89 -16.64 3.65 2.72
CA LEU A 89 -16.27 2.28 3.02
C LEU A 89 -16.85 1.75 4.33
N GLY A 90 -17.47 2.62 5.15
CA GLY A 90 -18.06 2.26 6.43
C GLY A 90 -17.03 1.77 7.45
N THR A 91 -15.82 2.34 7.44
CA THR A 91 -14.79 1.99 8.43
C THR A 91 -15.13 2.58 9.80
N ASP A 92 -14.84 1.83 10.87
CA ASP A 92 -15.13 2.26 12.23
C ASP A 92 -14.03 3.15 12.82
N GLY A 93 -14.42 4.30 13.38
CA GLY A 93 -13.51 5.24 14.05
C GLY A 93 -12.49 5.89 13.10
N LEU A 94 -11.51 6.61 13.67
CA LEU A 94 -10.58 7.47 12.92
C LEU A 94 -9.25 6.79 12.52
N ARG A 95 -9.13 5.47 12.73
CA ARG A 95 -7.87 4.77 12.50
C ARG A 95 -7.59 4.57 11.01
N GLY A 96 -8.63 4.41 10.20
CA GLY A 96 -8.50 4.27 8.75
C GLY A 96 -7.93 5.53 8.12
N GLU A 97 -8.51 6.68 8.45
CA GLU A 97 -8.11 8.01 7.99
C GLU A 97 -6.66 8.29 8.40
N LEU A 98 -6.33 8.09 9.67
CA LEU A 98 -4.98 8.36 10.16
C LEU A 98 -3.93 7.45 9.50
N ALA A 99 -4.26 6.18 9.29
CA ALA A 99 -3.38 5.24 8.59
C ALA A 99 -3.18 5.64 7.13
N LEU A 100 -4.25 5.98 6.43
CA LEU A 100 -4.21 6.42 5.03
C LEU A 100 -3.40 7.70 4.86
N VAL A 101 -3.66 8.73 5.68
CA VAL A 101 -2.94 10.01 5.61
C VAL A 101 -1.45 9.83 5.90
N ARG A 102 -1.08 9.02 6.90
CA ARG A 102 0.33 8.73 7.21
C ARG A 102 1.02 7.98 6.09
N ALA A 103 0.34 7.00 5.48
CA ALA A 103 0.87 6.24 4.36
C ALA A 103 1.04 7.12 3.11
N ALA A 104 0.06 7.97 2.82
CA ALA A 104 0.10 8.91 1.70
C ALA A 104 1.21 9.95 1.87
N ARG A 105 1.39 10.50 3.09
CA ARG A 105 2.52 11.39 3.42
C ARG A 105 3.87 10.69 3.24
N ALA A 106 3.98 9.43 3.68
CA ALA A 106 5.19 8.65 3.50
C ALA A 106 5.49 8.38 2.02
N LEU A 107 4.45 8.15 1.20
CA LEU A 107 4.60 7.98 -0.24
C LEU A 107 5.02 9.28 -0.92
N ALA A 108 4.34 10.40 -0.65
CA ALA A 108 4.74 11.73 -1.15
C ALA A 108 6.20 12.04 -0.79
N ALA A 109 6.61 11.80 0.46
CA ALA A 109 8.00 11.96 0.88
C ALA A 109 8.97 11.03 0.12
N PHE A 110 8.54 9.82 -0.24
CA PHE A 110 9.34 8.84 -1.00
C PHE A 110 9.47 9.19 -2.48
N GLU A 111 8.45 9.82 -3.06
CA GLU A 111 8.41 10.28 -4.45
C GLU A 111 9.05 11.66 -4.62
N GLY A 112 9.06 12.44 -3.55
CA GLY A 112 9.70 13.75 -3.49
C GLY A 112 8.78 14.94 -3.65
N ASP A 113 7.49 14.69 -3.49
CA ASP A 113 6.46 15.72 -3.47
C ASP A 113 6.46 16.43 -2.13
N LEU A 114 6.10 17.73 -2.16
CA LEU A 114 6.01 18.58 -0.98
C LEU A 114 4.67 18.42 -0.26
N GLU A 115 3.65 17.92 -0.95
CA GLU A 115 2.28 17.85 -0.43
C GLU A 115 1.61 16.53 -0.82
N VAL A 116 0.69 16.06 0.03
CA VAL A 116 -0.14 14.90 -0.28
C VAL A 116 -1.25 15.29 -1.26
N GLY A 117 -1.11 14.86 -2.52
CA GLY A 117 -2.21 14.84 -3.50
C GLY A 117 -2.95 13.51 -3.64
N ASP A 118 -4.00 13.51 -4.48
CA ASP A 118 -4.87 12.37 -4.76
C ASP A 118 -4.13 11.11 -5.21
N VAL A 119 -3.05 11.26 -5.99
CA VAL A 119 -2.24 10.13 -6.47
C VAL A 119 -1.71 9.28 -5.31
N HIS A 120 -1.33 9.92 -4.20
CA HIS A 120 -0.82 9.23 -3.02
C HIS A 120 -1.93 8.52 -2.25
N LEU A 121 -3.07 9.19 -2.07
CA LEU A 121 -4.24 8.63 -1.40
C LEU A 121 -4.78 7.42 -2.16
N ARG A 122 -4.95 7.54 -3.48
CA ARG A 122 -5.41 6.44 -4.36
C ARG A 122 -4.51 5.21 -4.24
N ARG A 123 -3.19 5.40 -4.25
CA ARG A 123 -2.23 4.28 -4.14
C ARG A 123 -2.20 3.63 -2.77
N MET A 124 -2.38 4.40 -1.71
CA MET A 124 -2.29 3.91 -0.33
C MET A 124 -3.62 3.47 0.28
N ALA A 125 -4.75 3.76 -0.38
CA ALA A 125 -6.08 3.37 0.06
C ALA A 125 -6.23 1.86 0.29
N ALA A 126 -5.93 1.03 -0.72
CA ALA A 126 -6.08 -0.41 -0.58
C ALA A 126 -5.20 -0.98 0.54
N PRO A 127 -3.88 -0.67 0.60
CA PRO A 127 -3.04 -1.11 1.72
C PRO A 127 -3.54 -0.66 3.09
N ALA A 128 -4.08 0.56 3.23
CA ALA A 128 -4.48 1.11 4.52
C ALA A 128 -5.87 0.65 5.00
N LEU A 129 -6.80 0.35 4.09
CA LEU A 129 -8.23 0.24 4.42
C LEU A 129 -8.84 -1.15 4.21
N ARG A 130 -8.31 -1.97 3.29
CA ARG A 130 -8.97 -3.22 2.87
C ARG A 130 -9.25 -4.20 4.02
N HIS A 131 -8.37 -4.23 5.03
CA HIS A 131 -8.46 -5.12 6.19
C HIS A 131 -9.32 -4.53 7.33
N ARG A 132 -9.79 -3.28 7.16
CA ARG A 132 -10.72 -2.60 8.06
C ARG A 132 -12.17 -2.67 7.58
N LEU A 133 -12.41 -3.25 6.40
CA LEU A 133 -13.75 -3.42 5.86
C LEU A 133 -14.48 -4.54 6.59
N ARG A 134 -15.70 -4.24 7.03
CA ARG A 134 -16.61 -5.26 7.52
C ARG A 134 -16.97 -6.21 6.37
N ARG A 135 -16.94 -7.51 6.66
CA ARG A 135 -17.42 -8.55 5.74
C ARG A 135 -18.93 -8.40 5.59
N ASN A 136 -19.39 -8.18 4.37
CA ASN A 136 -20.80 -8.29 4.02
C ASN A 136 -21.02 -9.69 3.42
N PRO A 137 -21.79 -10.59 4.08
CA PRO A 137 -22.04 -11.94 3.57
C PRO A 137 -22.69 -11.97 2.18
N LEU A 138 -23.34 -10.87 1.78
CA LEU A 138 -24.01 -10.72 0.48
C LEU A 138 -23.11 -10.10 -0.60
N ASP A 139 -21.90 -9.64 -0.23
CA ASP A 139 -20.95 -9.05 -1.16
C ASP A 139 -19.81 -10.06 -1.41
N GLU A 140 -19.88 -10.74 -2.54
CA GLU A 140 -18.87 -11.71 -2.97
C GLU A 140 -17.57 -11.05 -3.45
N SER A 141 -17.53 -9.72 -3.56
CA SER A 141 -16.34 -9.03 -4.02
C SER A 141 -15.26 -8.95 -2.93
N GLY A 142 -14.01 -9.19 -3.33
CA GLY A 142 -12.86 -9.06 -2.45
C GLY A 142 -12.73 -7.63 -1.90
N SER A 143 -12.24 -7.50 -0.67
CA SER A 143 -12.04 -6.21 0.01
C SER A 143 -11.22 -5.22 -0.80
N GLY A 144 -10.18 -5.68 -1.52
CA GLY A 144 -9.40 -4.85 -2.44
C GLY A 144 -10.25 -4.23 -3.56
N THR A 145 -11.12 -5.02 -4.20
CA THR A 145 -12.03 -4.54 -5.26
C THR A 145 -13.02 -3.50 -4.74
N ARG A 146 -13.51 -3.66 -3.50
CA ARG A 146 -14.39 -2.68 -2.86
C ARG A 146 -13.67 -1.36 -2.61
N VAL A 147 -12.43 -1.40 -2.11
CA VAL A 147 -11.61 -0.19 -1.94
C VAL A 147 -11.36 0.48 -3.29
N HIS A 148 -11.01 -0.26 -4.33
CA HIS A 148 -10.79 0.32 -5.66
C HIS A 148 -12.02 1.03 -6.22
N ARG A 149 -13.21 0.42 -6.11
CA ARG A 149 -14.47 1.07 -6.52
C ARG A 149 -14.74 2.36 -5.75
N ALA A 150 -14.61 2.33 -4.43
CA ALA A 150 -14.81 3.54 -3.60
C ALA A 150 -13.76 4.63 -3.91
N VAL A 151 -12.52 4.24 -4.22
CA VAL A 151 -11.49 5.16 -4.70
C VAL A 151 -11.88 5.78 -6.04
N ASP A 152 -12.39 4.98 -6.99
CA ASP A 152 -12.81 5.54 -8.27
C ASP A 152 -13.97 6.51 -8.08
N GLU A 153 -14.97 6.18 -7.27
CA GLU A 153 -16.10 7.07 -6.95
C GLU A 153 -15.68 8.38 -6.28
N VAL A 154 -14.84 8.33 -5.23
CA VAL A 154 -14.44 9.52 -4.46
C VAL A 154 -13.57 10.46 -5.28
N PHE A 155 -12.76 9.93 -6.19
CA PHE A 155 -11.73 10.72 -6.86
C PHE A 155 -11.98 10.93 -8.37
N THR A 156 -13.00 10.33 -9.00
CA THR A 156 -13.46 10.71 -10.36
C THR A 156 -14.50 11.82 -10.38
N GLN A 157 -15.07 12.21 -9.23
CA GLN A 157 -16.04 13.32 -9.10
C GLN A 157 -15.43 14.73 -9.26
N THR A 158 -14.32 14.87 -9.98
CA THR A 158 -13.74 16.17 -10.31
C THR A 158 -13.72 16.30 -11.83
N VAL A 159 -14.85 16.77 -12.38
CA VAL A 159 -14.94 17.43 -13.69
C VAL A 159 -15.49 18.81 -13.45
#